data_AF-A0A8J5NE78-F1
#
_entry.id   AF-A0A8J5NE78-F1
#
_cell.length_a   1.000
_cell.length_b   1.000
_cell.length_c   1.000
_cell.angle_alpha   90.00
_cell.angle_beta   90.00
_cell.angle_gamma   90.00
#
_symmetry.space_group_name_H-M   'P 1'
#
loop_
_entity.id
_entity.type
_entity.pdbx_description
1 polymer ?
#
loop_
_entity_poly.entity_id
_entity_poly.type
_entity_poly.pdbx_seq_one_letter_code
_entity_poly.pdbx_strand_id
1 'polypeptide(L)'
;MVVVVVVMVVEIRSKISVYNRMWEFMSSRKYVFTTTYEEGIERVRTSKGKYAFLLESVKNDYINEQLPCDTMKIGQNLNSNGYGVATPMSSPLK
;
A
#
# COMPACT_ATOMS: atom_id res chain seq x y z
N MET A 1 -2.72 19.64 -6.90
CA MET A 1 -3.74 18.83 -6.20
C MET A 1 -3.04 17.57 -5.74
N VAL A 2 -2.94 17.36 -4.43
CA VAL A 2 -2.01 16.38 -3.85
C VAL A 2 -2.67 15.00 -3.79
N VAL A 3 -2.02 13.99 -4.36
CA VAL A 3 -2.57 12.64 -4.53
C VAL A 3 -2.25 11.81 -3.29
N VAL A 4 -3.29 11.33 -2.60
CA VAL A 4 -3.19 10.70 -1.27
C VAL A 4 -2.81 9.22 -1.40
N VAL A 5 -1.60 8.87 -0.95
CA VAL A 5 -1.17 7.49 -0.75
C VAL A 5 -1.21 7.19 0.74
N VAL A 6 -2.11 6.30 1.14
CA VAL A 6 -2.22 5.81 2.52
C VAL A 6 -1.29 4.61 2.64
N VAL A 7 -0.57 4.45 3.76
CA VAL A 7 0.45 3.40 3.85
C VAL A 7 -0.13 2.06 4.33
N MET A 8 0.08 1.06 3.46
CA MET A 8 0.17 -0.40 3.59
C MET A 8 -1.01 -1.29 4.02
N VAL A 9 -1.13 -2.39 3.24
CA VAL A 9 -1.74 -3.72 3.45
C VAL A 9 -2.68 -3.81 4.66
N VAL A 10 -3.99 -3.80 4.38
CA VAL A 10 -4.95 -4.30 5.35
C VAL A 10 -4.70 -5.79 5.52
N GLU A 11 -4.11 -6.14 6.65
CA GLU A 11 -3.92 -7.52 7.04
C GLU A 11 -5.29 -8.16 7.24
N ILE A 12 -5.57 -9.20 6.45
CA ILE A 12 -6.86 -9.93 6.41
C ILE A 12 -7.26 -10.46 7.80
N ARG A 13 -6.30 -10.57 8.73
CA ARG A 13 -6.47 -11.08 10.09
C ARG A 13 -6.23 -10.04 11.18
N SER A 14 -6.45 -8.76 10.90
CA SER A 14 -6.26 -7.74 11.94
C SER A 14 -7.27 -7.91 13.09
N LYS A 15 -6.79 -7.72 14.32
CA LYS A 15 -7.66 -7.70 15.52
C LYS A 15 -8.24 -6.30 15.81
N ILE A 16 -7.84 -5.30 15.04
CA ILE A 16 -8.28 -3.91 15.21
C ILE A 16 -9.59 -3.72 14.44
N SER A 17 -10.64 -3.28 15.14
CA SER A 17 -12.00 -3.14 14.58
C SER A 17 -12.06 -2.24 13.34
N VAL A 18 -11.26 -1.17 13.30
CA VAL A 18 -11.18 -0.24 12.17
C VAL A 18 -10.65 -0.96 10.91
N TYR A 19 -9.59 -1.76 11.04
CA TYR A 19 -9.00 -2.48 9.91
C TYR A 19 -9.92 -3.60 9.41
N ASN A 20 -10.66 -4.25 10.30
CA ASN A 20 -11.71 -5.21 9.91
C ASN A 20 -12.81 -4.56 9.07
N ARG A 21 -13.28 -3.38 9.46
CA ARG A 21 -14.28 -2.65 8.68
C ARG A 21 -13.74 -2.18 7.32
N MET A 22 -12.47 -1.78 7.25
CA MET A 22 -11.81 -1.48 5.97
C MET A 22 -11.73 -2.73 5.08
N TRP A 23 -11.38 -3.87 5.66
CA TRP A 23 -11.32 -5.15 4.94
C TRP A 23 -12.69 -5.57 4.38
N GLU A 24 -13.77 -5.48 5.17
CA GLU A 24 -15.13 -5.79 4.72
C GLU A 24 -15.55 -4.93 3.51
N PHE A 25 -15.21 -3.64 3.54
CA PHE A 25 -15.48 -2.72 2.42
C PHE A 25 -14.72 -3.14 1.15
N MET A 26 -13.45 -3.52 1.27
CA MET A 26 -12.62 -3.91 0.13
C MET A 26 -12.97 -5.32 -0.39
N SER A 27 -13.21 -6.27 0.51
CA SER A 27 -13.52 -7.65 0.15
C SER A 27 -14.83 -7.77 -0.64
N SER A 28 -15.82 -6.94 -0.29
CA SER A 28 -17.11 -6.84 -1.01
C SER A 28 -17.01 -6.13 -2.38
N ARG A 29 -15.93 -5.39 -2.64
CA ARG A 29 -15.75 -4.59 -3.87
C ARG A 29 -14.46 -4.94 -4.57
N LYS A 30 -14.45 -6.03 -5.35
CA LYS A 30 -13.25 -6.52 -6.04
C LYS A 30 -12.57 -5.49 -6.94
N TYR A 31 -13.33 -4.54 -7.49
CA TYR A 31 -12.80 -3.48 -8.38
C TYR A 31 -11.91 -2.44 -7.68
N VAL A 32 -11.79 -2.44 -6.34
CA VAL A 32 -10.88 -1.52 -5.63
C VAL A 32 -9.45 -2.03 -5.57
N PHE A 33 -9.21 -3.31 -5.86
CA PHE A 33 -7.86 -3.87 -5.93
C PHE A 33 -7.24 -3.60 -7.30
N THR A 34 -5.92 -3.45 -7.31
CA THR A 34 -5.10 -3.35 -8.53
C THR A 34 -4.10 -4.48 -8.56
N THR A 35 -3.64 -4.85 -9.75
CA THR A 35 -2.74 -6.00 -9.95
C THR A 35 -1.28 -5.61 -9.74
N THR A 36 -0.92 -4.39 -10.14
CA THR A 36 0.45 -3.86 -10.03
C THR A 36 0.48 -2.54 -9.26
N TYR A 37 1.69 -2.14 -8.85
CA TYR A 37 1.90 -0.86 -8.20
C TYR A 37 1.63 0.31 -9.17
N GLU A 38 2.07 0.18 -10.42
CA GLU A 38 1.93 1.21 -11.45
C GLU A 38 0.46 1.51 -11.74
N GLU A 39 -0.38 0.46 -11.83
CA GLU A 39 -1.83 0.61 -11.98
C GLU A 39 -2.45 1.32 -10.77
N GLY A 40 -2.02 0.93 -9.56
CA GLY A 40 -2.47 1.57 -8.31
C GLY A 40 -2.13 3.06 -8.26
N ILE A 41 -0.88 3.41 -8.59
CA ILE A 41 -0.36 4.79 -8.58
C ILE A 41 -1.08 5.65 -9.62
N GLU A 42 -1.21 5.15 -10.85
CA GLU A 42 -1.90 5.86 -11.93
C GLU A 42 -3.38 6.08 -11.60
N ARG A 43 -4.01 5.09 -10.96
CA ARG A 43 -5.38 5.25 -10.48
C ARG A 43 -5.51 6.34 -9.44
N VAL A 44 -4.54 6.51 -8.52
CA VAL A 44 -4.59 7.61 -7.55
C VAL A 44 -4.47 8.96 -8.27
N ARG A 45 -3.55 9.08 -9.23
CA ARG A 45 -3.32 10.29 -10.04
C ARG A 45 -4.57 10.72 -10.82
N THR A 46 -5.20 9.77 -11.49
CA THR A 46 -6.39 10.02 -12.34
C THR A 46 -7.68 10.21 -11.54
N SER A 47 -7.76 9.67 -10.31
CA SER A 47 -8.98 9.72 -9.48
C SER A 47 -9.23 11.06 -8.80
N LYS A 48 -8.33 12.05 -8.92
CA LYS A 48 -8.50 13.40 -8.36
C LYS A 48 -8.87 13.39 -6.86
N GLY A 49 -8.21 12.54 -6.07
CA GLY A 49 -8.44 12.40 -4.63
C GLY A 49 -9.64 11.53 -4.22
N LYS A 50 -10.31 10.87 -5.16
CA LYS A 50 -11.43 9.93 -4.88
C LYS A 50 -10.98 8.48 -4.62
N TYR A 51 -9.70 8.21 -4.82
CA TYR A 51 -9.09 6.90 -4.60
C TYR A 51 -7.83 7.13 -3.76
N ALA A 52 -7.66 6.29 -2.75
CA ALA A 52 -6.46 6.22 -1.94
C ALA A 52 -5.88 4.82 -2.10
N PHE A 53 -4.57 4.72 -2.26
CA PHE A 53 -3.89 3.45 -2.48
C PHE A 53 -3.03 3.08 -1.29
N LEU A 54 -3.08 1.80 -0.89
CA LEU A 54 -2.30 1.23 0.20
C LEU A 54 -1.01 0.61 -0.32
N LEU A 55 0.13 1.23 0.02
CA LEU A 55 1.46 0.89 -0.48
C LEU A 55 2.47 0.71 0.66
N GLU A 56 3.52 -0.10 0.45
CA GLU A 56 4.65 -0.21 1.38
C GLU A 56 5.35 1.15 1.60
N SER A 57 5.82 1.41 2.82
CA SER A 57 6.42 2.71 3.16
C SER A 57 7.60 3.08 2.26
N VAL A 58 8.50 2.14 1.98
CA VAL A 58 9.70 2.38 1.17
C VAL A 58 9.33 2.76 -0.26
N LYS A 59 8.38 2.05 -0.87
CA LYS A 59 7.91 2.36 -2.22
C LYS A 59 7.14 3.68 -2.25
N ASN A 60 6.39 4.01 -1.19
CA ASN A 60 5.70 5.28 -1.09
C ASN A 60 6.69 6.46 -1.04
N ASP A 61 7.68 6.38 -0.16
CA ASP A 61 8.72 7.41 -0.03
C ASP A 61 9.45 7.60 -1.39
N TYR A 62 9.79 6.50 -2.08
CA TYR A 62 10.40 6.54 -3.42
C TYR A 62 9.53 7.20 -4.50
N ILE A 63 8.22 6.97 -4.49
CA ILE A 63 7.29 7.54 -5.49
C ILE A 63 7.01 9.02 -5.20
N ASN A 64 6.96 9.42 -3.94
CA ASN A 64 6.75 10.83 -3.56
C ASN A 64 7.92 11.72 -3.97
N GLU A 65 9.15 11.19 -4.00
CA GLU A 65 10.34 11.93 -4.42
C GLU A 65 10.52 11.99 -5.95
N GLN A 66 9.70 11.28 -6.72
CA GLN A 66 9.76 11.27 -8.18
C GLN A 66 8.93 12.40 -8.79
N LEU A 67 9.47 12.98 -9.87
CA LEU A 67 8.71 13.89 -10.73
C LEU A 67 7.47 13.15 -11.31
N PRO A 68 6.30 13.82 -11.38
CA PRO A 68 6.06 15.25 -11.17
C PRO A 68 5.71 15.63 -9.71
N CYS A 69 6.11 14.86 -8.69
CA CYS A 69 5.82 15.07 -7.28
C CYS A 69 4.32 15.22 -7.00
N ASP A 70 3.51 14.42 -7.70
CA ASP A 70 2.07 14.50 -7.64
C ASP A 70 1.46 13.69 -6.49
N THR A 71 2.25 12.85 -5.83
CA THR A 71 1.86 11.98 -4.72
C THR A 71 2.31 12.54 -3.36
N MET A 72 1.60 12.15 -2.29
CA MET A 72 2.02 12.38 -0.93
C MET A 72 1.69 11.20 -0.01
N LYS A 73 2.57 10.97 0.96
CA LYS A 73 2.32 10.10 2.11
C LYS A 73 1.47 10.80 3.16
N ILE A 74 0.41 10.14 3.62
CA ILE A 74 -0.44 10.61 4.71
C ILE A 74 -0.33 9.69 5.92
N GLY A 75 -0.12 10.29 7.09
CA GLY A 75 -0.11 9.61 8.38
C GLY A 75 1.17 8.82 8.65
N GLN A 76 1.13 8.06 9.74
CA GLN A 76 2.20 7.13 10.11
C GLN A 76 1.97 5.76 9.46
N ASN A 77 3.04 4.96 9.42
CA ASN A 77 2.93 3.58 8.93
C ASN A 77 2.02 2.76 9.87
N LEU A 78 1.14 1.93 9.29
CA LEU A 78 0.21 1.10 10.06
C LEU A 78 0.88 -0.14 10.68
N ASN A 79 2.04 -0.54 10.16
CA ASN A 79 2.86 -1.66 10.62
C ASN A 79 4.36 -1.35 10.47
N SER A 80 5.18 -2.25 11.01
CA SER A 80 6.65 -2.22 10.87
C SER A 80 7.10 -3.52 10.23
N ASN A 81 7.13 -3.55 8.90
CA ASN A 81 7.61 -4.69 8.12
C ASN A 81 9.06 -4.47 7.67
N GLY A 82 9.80 -5.57 7.48
CA GLY A 82 11.17 -5.54 6.99
C GLY A 82 11.38 -6.53 5.83
N TYR A 83 12.35 -6.24 4.96
CA TYR A 83 12.76 -7.14 3.89
C TYR A 83 13.82 -8.12 4.41
N GLY A 84 13.76 -9.37 3.93
CA GLY A 84 14.74 -10.41 4.25
C GLY A 84 15.07 -11.26 3.04
N VAL A 85 16.28 -11.81 3.00
CA VAL A 85 16.70 -12.77 1.97
C VAL A 85 16.22 -14.16 2.38
N ALA A 86 15.25 -14.71 1.65
CA ALA A 86 14.70 -16.02 1.93
C ALA A 86 15.55 -17.11 1.23
N THR A 87 16.17 -17.99 2.03
CA THR A 87 16.82 -19.22 1.53
C THR A 87 15.94 -20.44 1.82
N PRO A 88 16.03 -21.52 1.01
CA PRO A 88 15.32 -22.76 1.29
C PRO A 88 15.65 -23.29 2.68
N MET A 89 14.69 -23.95 3.32
CA MET A 89 14.91 -24.59 4.61
C MET A 89 16.04 -25.63 4.48
N SER A 90 17.02 -25.57 5.36
CA SER A 90 18.25 -26.40 5.34
C SER A 90 19.25 -26.09 4.22
N SER A 91 19.15 -24.93 3.56
CA SER A 91 20.22 -24.46 2.66
C SER A 91 21.52 -24.21 3.45
N PRO A 92 22.69 -24.58 2.90
CA PRO A 92 23.99 -24.24 3.49
C PRO A 92 24.33 -22.74 3.37
N LEU A 93 23.50 -21.96 2.65
CA LEU A 93 23.64 -20.52 2.44
C LEU A 93 22.90 -19.69 3.49
N LYS A 94 22.60 -20.28 4.66
CA LYS A 94 21.91 -19.62 5.75
C LYS A 94 22.86 -18.77 6.59
#